data_AF-A0A529MGJ4-F1
#
_entry.id   AF-A0A529MGJ4-F1
#
_cell.length_a   1.000
_cell.length_b   1.000
_cell.length_c   1.000
_cell.angle_alpha   90.00
_cell.angle_beta   90.00
_cell.angle_gamma   90.00
#
_symmetry.space_group_name_H-M   'P 1'
#
loop_
_entity.id
_entity.type
_entity.pdbx_description
1 polymer ?
#
loop_
_entity_poly.entity_id
_entity_poly.type
_entity_poly.pdbx_seq_one_letter_code
_entity_poly.pdbx_strand_id
1 'polypeptide(L)'
;KQRHEFDRLRKMLPAAPASLANSSGIFLGPAYHYDLARPGAALYGVNPTPHEANPMLPVIRLEAKVAQTREIGAGTGIGYGHTHQADGPLRLATISLGYG
;
A
#
# COMPACT_ATOMS: atom_id res chain seq x y z
N LYS A 1 21.58 7.24 12.28
CA LYS A 1 21.85 8.68 12.02
C LYS A 1 20.69 9.59 12.45
N GLN A 2 19.48 9.45 11.90
CA GLN A 2 18.32 10.30 12.26
C GLN A 2 17.95 10.28 13.75
N ARG A 3 17.87 9.09 14.37
CA ARG A 3 17.60 8.93 15.81
C ARG A 3 18.56 9.73 16.70
N HIS A 4 19.86 9.62 16.45
CA HIS A 4 20.88 10.34 17.21
C HIS A 4 20.79 11.86 17.05
N GLU A 5 20.45 12.33 15.85
CA GLU A 5 20.27 13.77 15.62
C GLU A 5 19.01 14.30 16.31
N PHE A 6 17.93 13.52 16.30
CA PHE A 6 16.72 13.83 17.08
C PHE A 6 17.02 13.90 18.59
N ASP A 7 17.81 12.96 19.13
CA ASP A 7 18.25 12.98 20.53
C ASP A 7 19.11 14.20 20.86
N ARG A 8 19.95 14.65 19.92
CA ARG A 8 20.78 15.85 20.08
C ARG A 8 19.93 17.11 20.14
N LEU A 9 19.01 17.27 19.18
CA LEU A 9 18.17 18.46 19.05
C LEU A 9 17.15 18.57 20.18
N ARG A 10 16.54 17.48 20.63
CA ARG A 10 15.52 17.54 21.70
C ARG A 10 16.08 18.07 23.02
N LYS A 11 17.38 17.85 23.29
CA LYS A 11 18.08 18.36 24.49
C LYS A 11 18.26 19.88 24.47
N MET A 12 18.09 20.52 23.32
CA MET A 12 18.20 21.98 23.15
C MET A 12 16.85 22.68 23.28
N LEU A 13 15.75 21.93 23.43
CA LEU A 13 14.37 22.44 23.52
C LEU A 13 13.82 22.23 24.93
N PRO A 14 12.73 22.94 25.31
CA PRO A 14 12.00 22.64 26.54
C PRO A 14 11.56 21.18 26.62
N ALA A 15 11.46 20.65 27.84
CA ALA A 15 11.03 19.26 28.05
C ALA A 15 9.60 19.05 27.54
N ALA A 16 9.43 18.06 26.66
CA ALA A 16 8.15 17.64 26.08
C ALA A 16 8.21 16.16 25.70
N PRO A 17 7.06 15.46 25.59
CA PRO A 17 7.02 14.09 25.07
C PRO A 17 7.67 14.00 23.68
N ALA A 18 8.56 13.03 23.52
CA ALA A 18 9.27 12.79 22.29
C ALA A 18 8.51 11.81 21.40
N SER A 19 8.43 12.14 20.11
CA SER A 19 7.76 11.31 19.12
C SER A 19 8.54 11.32 17.82
N LEU A 20 9.01 10.16 17.37
CA LEU A 20 9.79 10.03 16.14
C LEU A 20 9.19 9.02 15.17
N ALA A 21 8.80 7.84 15.65
CA ALA A 21 8.40 6.71 14.83
C ALA A 21 7.04 6.90 14.13
N ASN A 22 7.04 6.74 12.80
CA ASN A 22 5.85 6.44 12.01
C ASN A 22 5.61 4.91 11.96
N SER A 23 4.72 4.43 11.09
CA SER A 23 4.45 2.99 10.90
C SER A 23 5.72 2.13 10.79
N SER A 24 6.62 2.39 9.82
CA SER A 24 7.86 1.61 9.68
C SER A 24 8.85 1.87 10.83
N GLY A 25 8.90 3.10 11.36
CA GLY A 25 9.77 3.45 12.46
C GLY A 25 9.51 2.65 13.75
N ILE A 26 8.26 2.20 13.97
CA ILE A 26 7.90 1.34 15.11
C ILE A 26 8.64 -0.01 15.04
N PHE A 27 8.89 -0.52 13.84
CA PHE A 27 9.52 -1.83 13.63
C PHE A 27 11.06 -1.78 13.62
N LEU A 28 11.67 -0.60 13.80
CA LEU A 28 13.13 -0.46 13.96
C LEU A 28 13.63 -0.79 15.39
N GLY A 29 12.71 -1.13 16.30
CA GLY A 29 12.98 -1.56 17.66
C GLY A 29 12.71 -0.49 18.74
N PRO A 30 12.75 -0.88 20.04
CA PRO A 30 12.29 -0.05 21.15
C PRO A 30 12.98 1.31 21.28
N ALA A 31 14.24 1.41 20.81
CA ALA A 31 15.00 2.65 20.82
C ALA A 31 14.37 3.78 19.96
N TYR A 32 13.44 3.46 19.06
CA TYR A 32 12.75 4.41 18.19
C TYR A 32 11.35 4.79 18.68
N HIS A 33 10.82 4.15 19.73
CA HIS A 33 9.43 4.35 20.17
C HIS A 33 9.22 5.66 20.92
N TYR A 34 10.23 6.09 21.69
CA TYR A 34 10.14 7.27 22.55
C TYR A 34 8.85 7.27 23.40
N ASP A 35 8.25 8.43 23.66
CA ASP A 35 7.06 8.56 24.50
C ASP A 35 5.76 8.35 23.69
N LEU A 36 5.79 8.59 22.37
CA LEU A 36 4.63 8.45 21.50
C LEU A 36 5.03 7.99 20.09
N ALA A 37 4.38 6.92 19.62
CA ALA A 37 4.43 6.49 18.22
C ALA A 37 3.29 7.10 17.40
N ARG A 38 3.49 7.24 16.08
CA ARG A 38 2.50 7.79 15.13
C ARG A 38 2.23 6.81 13.98
N PRO A 39 1.61 5.65 14.26
CA PRO A 39 1.25 4.71 13.21
C PRO A 39 0.19 5.33 12.29
N GLY A 40 0.39 5.22 10.98
CA GLY A 40 -0.57 5.63 9.95
C GLY A 40 -0.91 4.43 9.08
N ALA A 41 -0.15 4.24 8.00
CA ALA A 41 -0.37 3.19 7.00
C ALA A 41 -0.55 1.78 7.60
N ALA A 42 0.22 1.44 8.64
CA ALA A 42 0.10 0.15 9.34
C ALA A 42 -1.30 -0.08 9.93
N LEU A 43 -1.99 0.97 10.42
CA LEU A 43 -3.37 0.86 10.93
C LEU A 43 -4.35 0.44 9.82
N TYR A 44 -4.00 0.69 8.56
CA TYR A 44 -4.78 0.33 7.38
C TYR A 44 -4.28 -0.95 6.68
N GLY A 45 -3.47 -1.76 7.38
CA GLY A 45 -2.97 -3.04 6.87
C GLY A 45 -1.80 -2.94 5.90
N VAL A 46 -1.27 -1.74 5.64
CA VAL A 46 -0.11 -1.54 4.77
C VAL A 46 1.15 -2.08 5.46
N ASN A 47 1.97 -2.82 4.72
CA ASN A 47 3.18 -3.44 5.24
C ASN A 47 4.20 -2.38 5.72
N PRO A 48 4.51 -2.30 7.03
CA PRO A 48 5.54 -1.40 7.56
C PRO A 48 6.97 -1.93 7.36
N THR A 49 7.14 -3.22 7.02
CA THR A 49 8.41 -3.94 6.83
C THR A 49 8.50 -4.48 5.39
N PRO A 50 8.82 -3.64 4.38
CA PRO A 50 8.61 -3.95 2.96
C PRO A 50 9.41 -5.14 2.41
N HIS A 51 10.45 -5.60 3.10
CA HIS A 51 11.28 -6.74 2.70
C HIS A 51 10.98 -8.01 3.51
N GLU A 52 9.97 -7.96 4.37
CA GLU A 52 9.57 -9.07 5.24
C GLU A 52 8.07 -9.36 5.06
N ALA A 53 7.62 -10.48 5.62
CA ALA A 53 6.20 -10.80 5.68
C ALA A 53 5.45 -9.69 6.42
N ASN A 54 4.32 -9.24 5.85
CA ASN A 54 3.53 -8.16 6.43
C ASN A 54 2.93 -8.61 7.78
N PRO A 55 3.30 -7.99 8.91
CA PRO A 55 2.75 -8.35 10.22
C PRO A 55 1.34 -7.78 10.45
N MET A 56 0.85 -6.92 9.55
CA MET A 56 -0.45 -6.28 9.69
C MET A 56 -1.57 -7.12 9.10
N LEU A 57 -2.75 -7.04 9.73
CA LEU A 57 -3.97 -7.59 9.15
C LEU A 57 -4.44 -6.71 7.99
N PRO A 58 -4.81 -7.29 6.83
CA PRO A 58 -5.43 -6.54 5.76
C PRO A 58 -6.85 -6.12 6.19
N VAL A 59 -7.12 -4.81 6.18
CA VAL A 59 -8.43 -4.25 6.57
C VAL A 59 -9.20 -3.60 5.43
N ILE A 60 -8.59 -3.55 4.23
CA ILE A 60 -9.21 -3.03 3.01
C ILE A 60 -9.35 -4.17 2.01
N ARG A 61 -10.53 -4.33 1.44
CA ARG A 61 -10.84 -5.28 0.36
C ARG A 61 -11.52 -4.53 -0.78
N LEU A 62 -11.01 -4.71 -2.00
CA LEU A 62 -11.58 -4.14 -3.21
C LEU A 62 -12.25 -5.25 -4.02
N GLU A 63 -13.53 -5.10 -4.32
CA GLU A 63 -14.32 -6.05 -5.10
C GLU A 63 -15.04 -5.34 -6.24
N ALA A 64 -15.18 -6.02 -7.38
CA ALA A 64 -15.90 -5.52 -8.54
C ALA A 64 -16.79 -6.63 -9.13
N LYS A 65 -17.94 -6.24 -9.67
CA LYS A 65 -18.85 -7.17 -10.35
C LYS A 65 -18.46 -7.33 -11.81
N VAL A 66 -18.61 -8.54 -12.34
CA VAL A 66 -18.61 -8.78 -13.78
C VAL A 66 -19.90 -8.21 -14.36
N ALA A 67 -19.79 -7.20 -15.20
CA ALA A 67 -20.92 -6.59 -15.90
C ALA A 67 -21.33 -7.40 -17.13
N GLN A 68 -20.36 -8.02 -17.81
CA GLN A 68 -20.59 -8.76 -19.03
C GLN A 68 -19.50 -9.81 -19.26
N THR A 69 -19.88 -10.94 -19.86
CA THR A 69 -18.94 -11.90 -20.46
C THR A 69 -19.20 -12.05 -21.96
N ARG A 70 -18.15 -12.31 -22.74
CA ARG A 70 -18.23 -12.58 -24.19
C ARG A 70 -17.16 -13.58 -24.63
N GLU A 71 -17.44 -14.32 -25.68
CA GLU A 71 -16.43 -15.07 -26.43
C GLU A 71 -15.97 -14.25 -27.64
N ILE A 72 -14.67 -14.20 -27.89
CA ILE A 72 -14.07 -13.50 -29.03
C ILE A 72 -13.05 -14.39 -29.73
N GLY A 73 -12.84 -14.15 -31.02
CA GLY A 73 -11.87 -14.88 -31.85
C GLY A 73 -10.53 -14.14 -32.01
N ALA A 74 -9.58 -14.81 -32.65
CA ALA A 74 -8.27 -14.24 -32.98
C ALA A 74 -8.38 -12.92 -33.77
N GLY A 75 -7.47 -11.98 -33.52
CA GLY A 75 -7.43 -10.66 -34.13
C GLY A 75 -8.42 -9.63 -33.56
N THR A 76 -9.30 -10.03 -32.62
CA THR A 76 -10.24 -9.09 -31.99
C THR A 76 -9.49 -8.11 -31.08
N GLY A 77 -9.65 -6.81 -31.33
CA GLY A 77 -9.05 -5.76 -30.50
C GLY A 77 -9.81 -5.52 -29.18
N ILE A 78 -9.07 -5.30 -28.09
CA ILE A 78 -9.60 -5.12 -26.73
C ILE A 78 -9.27 -3.70 -26.23
N GLY A 79 -10.25 -3.04 -25.63
CA GLY A 79 -10.11 -1.68 -25.09
C GLY A 79 -10.00 -0.59 -26.16
N TYR A 80 -9.81 0.65 -25.71
CA TYR A 80 -9.63 1.79 -26.61
C TYR A 80 -8.31 1.69 -27.38
N GLY A 81 -8.35 2.02 -28.67
CA GLY A 81 -7.17 1.96 -29.55
C GLY A 81 -6.66 0.56 -29.86
N HIS A 82 -7.34 -0.50 -29.37
CA HIS A 82 -7.02 -1.90 -29.66
C HIS A 82 -5.54 -2.25 -29.45
N THR A 83 -4.92 -1.70 -28.39
CA THR A 83 -3.51 -1.93 -28.05
C THR A 83 -3.22 -3.36 -27.63
N HIS A 84 -4.26 -4.10 -27.23
CA HIS A 84 -4.22 -5.54 -27.06
C HIS A 84 -5.16 -6.20 -28.07
N GLN A 85 -4.73 -7.31 -28.66
CA GLN A 85 -5.51 -8.13 -29.59
C GLN A 85 -5.49 -9.58 -29.12
N ALA A 86 -6.58 -10.29 -29.40
CA ALA A 86 -6.69 -11.72 -29.11
C ALA A 86 -5.78 -12.54 -30.03
N ASP A 87 -4.85 -13.32 -29.47
CA ASP A 87 -4.01 -14.25 -30.25
C ASP A 87 -4.78 -15.52 -30.69
N GLY A 88 -5.93 -15.78 -30.08
CA GLY A 88 -6.75 -16.97 -30.29
C GLY A 88 -8.14 -16.82 -29.65
N PRO A 89 -9.00 -17.85 -29.69
CA PRO A 89 -10.29 -17.84 -29.01
C PRO A 89 -10.16 -17.61 -27.51
N LEU A 90 -10.90 -16.64 -26.94
CA LEU A 90 -10.86 -16.34 -25.52
C LEU A 90 -12.20 -15.86 -24.95
N ARG A 91 -12.38 -16.05 -23.63
CA ARG A 91 -13.53 -15.55 -22.87
C ARG A 91 -13.13 -14.26 -22.15
N LEU A 92 -13.76 -13.16 -22.54
CA LEU A 92 -13.55 -11.84 -21.98
C LEU A 92 -14.59 -11.56 -20.87
N ALA A 93 -14.16 -10.97 -19.76
CA ALA A 93 -15.04 -10.45 -18.71
C ALA A 93 -14.80 -8.95 -18.52
N THR A 94 -15.85 -8.15 -18.68
CA THR A 94 -15.83 -6.71 -18.36
C THR A 94 -16.32 -6.51 -16.93
N ILE A 95 -15.55 -5.79 -16.11
CA ILE A 95 -15.91 -5.48 -14.72
C ILE A 95 -16.40 -4.03 -14.57
N SER A 96 -17.27 -3.80 -13.59
CA SER A 96 -17.77 -2.47 -13.22
C SER A 96 -16.78 -1.68 -12.35
N LEU A 97 -15.53 -1.52 -12.82
CA LEU A 97 -14.50 -0.74 -12.14
C LEU A 97 -13.60 -0.06 -13.18
N GLY A 98 -13.26 1.21 -12.94
CA GLY A 98 -12.38 2.01 -13.79
C GLY A 98 -11.59 3.01 -12.97
N TYR A 99 -10.85 3.89 -13.65
CA TYR A 99 -9.98 4.90 -13.03
C TYR A 99 -10.72 6.18 -12.56
N GLY A 100 -12.06 6.18 -12.57
CA GLY A 100 -12.91 7.35 -12.29
C GLY A 100 -13.02 7.69 -10.81
#